data_AF-A0A7G5DKW6-F1
#
_entry.id   AF-A0A7G5DKW6-F1
#
_cell.length_a   1.000
_cell.length_b   1.000
_cell.length_c   1.000
_cell.angle_alpha   90.00
_cell.angle_beta   90.00
_cell.angle_gamma   90.00
#
_symmetry.space_group_name_H-M   'P 1'
#
loop_
_entity.id
_entity.type
_entity.pdbx_description
1 polymer ?
#
loop_
_entity_poly.entity_id
_entity_poly.type
_entity_poly.pdbx_seq_one_letter_code
_entity_poly.pdbx_strand_id
1 'polypeptide(L)'
;MRTTLIRLLQGLCLLPGTALFIGLLTCQLQQVCQVLAWPLLTESDGHLVIELALACVPAFALFLLAAACGLLRRAQPVTVLLVFALCAAFAAYCAVNLLANAYGNTWTADEIFHELFLNDLELLGLALLPSLGLLALLERLNRPRP
;
A
#
# COMPACT_ATOMS: atom_id res chain seq x y z
N MET A 1 13.86 2.79 21.76
CA MET A 1 12.96 1.62 21.63
C MET A 1 11.53 2.02 21.24
N ARG A 2 10.90 3.01 21.88
CA ARG A 2 9.54 3.45 21.51
C ARG A 2 9.42 3.94 20.06
N THR A 3 10.34 4.79 19.61
CA THR A 3 10.40 5.32 18.23
C THR A 3 10.55 4.22 17.18
N THR A 4 11.42 3.24 17.40
CA THR A 4 11.62 2.11 16.48
C THR A 4 10.40 1.21 16.38
N LEU A 5 9.70 0.98 17.51
CA LEU A 5 8.47 0.19 17.53
C LEU A 5 7.32 0.91 16.81
N ILE A 6 7.21 2.23 16.97
CA ILE A 6 6.24 3.04 16.23
C ILE A 6 6.51 3.00 14.72
N ARG A 7 7.78 3.06 14.30
CA ARG A 7 8.16 2.94 12.87
C ARG A 7 7.81 1.57 12.30
N LEU A 8 7.98 0.50 13.08
CA LEU A 8 7.56 -0.85 12.68
C LEU A 8 6.04 -0.92 12.50
N LEU A 9 5.27 -0.39 13.46
CA LEU A 9 3.80 -0.33 13.36
C LEU A 9 3.34 0.46 12.14
N GLN A 10 3.98 1.61 11.87
CA GLN A 10 3.69 2.43 10.70
C GLN A 10 3.97 1.67 9.40
N GLY A 11 5.09 0.96 9.31
CA GLY A 11 5.37 0.10 8.15
C GLY A 11 4.33 -1.03 8.02
N LEU A 12 3.87 -1.60 9.13
CA LEU A 12 2.85 -2.67 9.13
C LEU A 12 1.50 -2.17 8.57
N CYS A 13 1.20 -0.87 8.71
CA CYS A 13 0.00 -0.25 8.12
C CYS A 13 0.03 -0.18 6.59
N LEU A 14 1.15 -0.49 5.92
CA LEU A 14 1.19 -0.64 4.47
C LEU A 14 0.31 -1.80 4.01
N LEU A 15 0.38 -2.95 4.69
CA LEU A 15 -0.37 -4.15 4.31
C LEU A 15 -1.89 -3.93 4.25
N PRO A 16 -2.56 -3.41 5.31
CA PRO A 16 -3.99 -3.13 5.23
C PRO A 16 -4.33 -2.00 4.24
N GLY A 17 -3.44 -1.03 4.02
CA GLY A 17 -3.63 0.02 3.02
C GLY A 17 -3.64 -0.54 1.59
N THR A 18 -2.66 -1.38 1.27
CA THR A 18 -2.57 -2.07 -0.02
C THR A 18 -3.74 -3.05 -0.21
N ALA A 19 -4.16 -3.74 0.86
CA ALA A 19 -5.33 -4.63 0.82
C ALA A 19 -6.62 -3.89 0.49
N LEU A 20 -6.86 -2.74 1.13
CA LEU A 20 -8.00 -1.89 0.84
C LEU A 20 -7.95 -1.36 -0.59
N PHE A 21 -6.78 -0.95 -1.07
CA PHE A 21 -6.60 -0.49 -2.44
C PHE A 21 -6.96 -1.59 -3.44
N ILE A 22 -6.40 -2.78 -3.29
CA ILE A 22 -6.71 -3.93 -4.16
C ILE A 22 -8.20 -4.29 -4.11
N GLY A 23 -8.81 -4.23 -2.92
CA GLY A 23 -10.24 -4.50 -2.78
C GLY A 23 -11.13 -3.46 -3.48
N LEU A 24 -10.77 -2.17 -3.38
CA LEU A 24 -11.49 -1.10 -4.08
C LEU A 24 -11.29 -1.16 -5.59
N LEU A 25 -10.05 -1.39 -6.05
CA LEU A 25 -9.72 -1.58 -7.46
C LEU A 25 -10.51 -2.77 -8.03
N THR A 26 -10.55 -3.88 -7.29
CA THR A 26 -11.38 -5.03 -7.67
C THR A 26 -12.84 -4.61 -7.82
N CYS A 27 -13.44 -3.99 -6.81
CA CYS A 27 -14.83 -3.53 -6.87
C CYS A 27 -15.11 -2.62 -8.09
N GLN A 28 -14.21 -1.70 -8.40
CA GLN A 28 -14.34 -0.81 -9.56
C GLN A 28 -14.28 -1.59 -10.87
N LEU A 29 -13.32 -2.50 -11.02
CA LEU A 29 -13.20 -3.37 -12.21
C LEU A 29 -14.41 -4.30 -12.35
N GLN A 30 -14.99 -4.78 -11.24
CA GLN A 30 -16.23 -5.56 -11.27
C GLN A 30 -17.42 -4.73 -11.77
N GLN A 31 -17.52 -3.47 -11.34
CA GLN A 31 -18.59 -2.56 -11.78
C GLN A 31 -18.46 -2.20 -13.27
N VAL A 32 -17.24 -2.01 -13.76
CA VAL A 32 -16.97 -1.66 -15.17
C VAL A 32 -17.13 -2.87 -16.09
N CYS A 33 -16.63 -4.04 -15.70
CA CYS A 33 -16.61 -5.22 -16.58
C CYS A 33 -17.82 -6.16 -16.41
N GLN A 34 -18.69 -5.96 -15.40
CA GLN A 34 -19.91 -6.76 -15.06
C GLN A 34 -19.75 -8.30 -14.94
N VAL A 35 -18.57 -8.85 -15.25
CA VAL A 35 -18.29 -10.29 -15.37
C VAL A 35 -17.07 -10.70 -14.54
N LEU A 36 -16.35 -9.73 -13.96
CA LEU A 36 -15.21 -10.04 -13.11
C LEU A 36 -15.74 -10.57 -11.78
N ALA A 37 -15.66 -11.88 -11.55
CA ALA A 37 -15.64 -12.38 -10.19
C ALA A 37 -14.48 -11.70 -9.46
N TRP A 38 -14.59 -11.50 -8.13
CA TRP A 38 -13.43 -11.16 -7.29
C TRP A 38 -12.25 -12.01 -7.74
N PRO A 39 -10.97 -11.54 -7.73
CA PRO A 39 -9.85 -12.35 -8.18
C PRO A 39 -9.73 -13.57 -7.25
N LEU A 40 -10.54 -14.58 -7.52
CA LEU A 40 -10.27 -15.96 -7.28
C LEU A 40 -9.12 -16.20 -8.24
N LEU A 41 -7.91 -15.97 -7.70
CA LEU A 41 -6.69 -16.59 -8.18
C LEU A 41 -7.08 -17.98 -8.68
N THR A 42 -6.73 -18.24 -9.93
CA THR A 42 -7.13 -19.40 -10.74
C THR A 42 -6.68 -20.75 -10.14
N GLU A 43 -6.18 -20.76 -8.91
CA GLU A 43 -5.74 -21.91 -8.14
C GLU A 43 -6.35 -21.85 -6.73
N SER A 44 -7.13 -22.88 -6.41
CA SER A 44 -7.87 -23.06 -5.15
C SER A 44 -6.99 -23.11 -3.88
N ASP A 45 -5.66 -22.95 -3.99
CA ASP A 45 -4.66 -23.01 -2.93
C ASP A 45 -3.80 -21.73 -2.80
N GLY A 46 -4.02 -20.71 -3.65
CA GLY A 46 -3.25 -19.47 -3.65
C GLY A 46 -3.68 -18.51 -2.52
N HIS A 47 -2.92 -18.46 -1.43
CA HIS A 47 -3.18 -17.52 -0.35
C HIS A 47 -2.96 -16.06 -0.82
N LEU A 48 -4.02 -15.38 -1.27
CA LEU A 48 -4.05 -13.95 -1.63
C LEU A 48 -3.31 -13.07 -0.60
N VAL A 49 -3.43 -13.43 0.68
CA VAL A 49 -2.77 -12.74 1.79
C VAL A 49 -1.24 -12.84 1.70
N ILE A 50 -0.71 -13.99 1.28
CA ILE A 50 0.74 -14.22 1.12
C ILE A 50 1.25 -13.42 -0.08
N GLU A 51 0.55 -13.46 -1.21
CA GLU A 51 0.92 -12.70 -2.41
C GLU A 51 0.93 -11.19 -2.15
N LEU A 52 -0.10 -10.71 -1.45
CA LEU A 52 -0.20 -9.31 -1.07
C LEU A 52 0.89 -8.93 -0.05
N ALA A 53 1.18 -9.82 0.92
CA ALA A 53 2.29 -9.61 1.84
C ALA A 53 3.62 -9.53 1.09
N LEU A 54 3.85 -10.41 0.12
CA LEU A 54 5.05 -10.45 -0.72
C LEU A 54 5.20 -9.15 -1.53
N ALA A 55 4.10 -8.66 -2.12
CA ALA A 55 4.06 -7.38 -2.83
C ALA A 55 4.36 -6.19 -1.92
N CYS A 56 4.03 -6.27 -0.62
CA CYS A 56 4.32 -5.22 0.35
C CYS A 56 5.74 -5.28 0.92
N VAL A 57 6.45 -6.42 0.87
CA VAL A 57 7.83 -6.59 1.37
C VAL A 57 8.79 -5.50 0.86
N PRO A 58 8.88 -5.20 -0.45
CA PRO A 58 9.85 -4.21 -0.91
C PRO A 58 9.52 -2.80 -0.43
N ALA A 59 8.25 -2.41 -0.43
CA ALA A 59 7.80 -1.12 0.12
C ALA A 59 8.07 -1.02 1.64
N PHE A 60 7.82 -2.10 2.39
CA PHE A 60 8.11 -2.17 3.81
C PHE A 60 9.62 -2.05 4.09
N ALA A 61 10.45 -2.75 3.31
CA ALA A 61 11.89 -2.64 3.41
C ALA A 61 12.38 -1.22 3.14
N LEU A 62 11.87 -0.55 2.10
CA LEU A 62 12.19 0.85 1.78
C LEU A 62 11.80 1.80 2.93
N PHE A 63 10.62 1.61 3.52
CA PHE A 63 10.17 2.43 4.65
C PHE A 63 11.07 2.25 5.88
N LEU A 64 11.45 1.01 6.20
CA LEU A 64 12.38 0.73 7.30
C LEU A 64 13.79 1.23 7.02
N LEU A 65 14.25 1.17 5.79
CA LEU A 65 15.57 1.65 5.38
C LEU A 65 15.61 3.18 5.49
N ALA A 66 14.56 3.88 5.07
CA ALA A 66 14.38 5.31 5.33
C ALA A 66 14.37 5.64 6.84
N ALA A 67 13.81 4.76 7.67
CA ALA A 67 13.86 4.92 9.13
C ALA A 67 15.26 4.70 9.70
N ALA A 68 15.97 3.67 9.22
CA ALA A 68 17.30 3.28 9.67
C ALA A 68 18.38 4.29 9.26
N CYS A 69 18.29 4.86 8.04
CA CYS A 69 19.15 5.94 7.56
C CYS A 69 18.95 7.26 8.31
N GLY A 70 17.99 7.33 9.24
CA GLY A 70 17.74 8.51 10.07
C GLY A 70 16.91 9.60 9.39
N LEU A 71 16.49 9.39 8.13
CA LEU A 71 15.62 10.30 7.38
C LEU A 71 14.32 10.57 8.15
N LEU A 72 13.77 9.54 8.81
CA LEU A 72 12.55 9.63 9.61
C LEU A 72 12.78 9.99 11.09
N ARG A 73 14.03 10.19 11.53
CA ARG A 73 14.35 10.41 12.96
C ARG A 73 14.16 11.86 13.42
N ARG A 74 14.37 12.83 12.52
CA ARG A 74 14.11 14.26 12.73
C ARG A 74 13.10 14.87 11.75
N ALA A 75 12.53 14.04 10.87
CA ALA A 75 11.58 14.49 9.87
C ALA A 75 10.31 15.07 10.52
N GLN A 76 9.76 16.09 9.86
CA GLN A 76 8.42 16.58 10.14
C GLN A 76 7.41 15.44 9.90
N PRO A 77 6.25 15.43 10.59
CA PRO A 77 5.22 14.40 10.40
C PRO A 77 4.74 14.35 8.94
N VAL A 78 4.77 15.49 8.23
CA VAL A 78 4.46 15.57 6.81
C VAL A 78 5.44 14.73 5.97
N THR A 79 6.74 14.79 6.28
CA THR A 79 7.74 13.98 5.58
C THR A 79 7.52 12.49 5.82
N VAL A 80 7.13 12.09 7.03
CA VAL A 80 6.79 10.69 7.35
C VAL A 80 5.58 10.23 6.53
N LEU A 81 4.52 11.04 6.50
CA LEU A 81 3.31 10.77 5.72
C LEU A 81 3.63 10.65 4.22
N LEU A 82 4.48 11.52 3.69
CA LEU A 82 4.86 11.54 2.28
C LEU A 82 5.70 10.30 1.92
N VAL A 83 6.70 9.95 2.73
CA VAL A 83 7.50 8.72 2.53
C VAL A 83 6.61 7.48 2.63
N PHE A 84 5.66 7.46 3.57
CA PHE A 84 4.70 6.38 3.69
C PHE A 84 3.79 6.27 2.47
N ALA A 85 3.25 7.39 1.98
CA ALA A 85 2.42 7.43 0.78
C ALA A 85 3.18 6.94 -0.47
N LEU A 86 4.45 7.33 -0.63
CA LEU A 86 5.31 6.83 -1.70
C LEU A 86 5.53 5.30 -1.59
N CYS A 87 5.79 4.80 -0.38
CA CYS A 87 5.93 3.35 -0.16
C CYS A 87 4.61 2.62 -0.44
N ALA A 88 3.46 3.19 -0.07
CA ALA A 88 2.16 2.59 -0.32
C ALA A 88 1.80 2.58 -1.80
N ALA A 89 2.11 3.65 -2.55
CA ALA A 89 1.97 3.67 -4.00
C ALA A 89 2.84 2.60 -4.67
N PHE A 90 4.07 2.43 -4.19
CA PHE A 90 4.96 1.38 -4.67
C PHE A 90 4.44 -0.03 -4.33
N ALA A 91 3.92 -0.24 -3.12
CA ALA A 91 3.29 -1.50 -2.72
C ALA A 91 2.06 -1.82 -3.58
N ALA A 92 1.23 -0.82 -3.87
CA ALA A 92 0.07 -0.95 -4.75
C ALA A 92 0.50 -1.33 -6.16
N TYR A 93 1.51 -0.68 -6.71
CA TYR A 93 2.08 -1.02 -8.02
C TYR A 93 2.60 -2.47 -8.07
N CYS A 94 3.33 -2.91 -7.05
CA CYS A 94 3.78 -4.30 -6.94
C CYS A 94 2.60 -5.28 -6.85
N ALA A 95 1.59 -4.96 -6.06
CA ALA A 95 0.42 -5.81 -5.88
C ALA A 95 -0.40 -5.93 -7.17
N VAL A 96 -0.62 -4.83 -7.90
CA VAL A 96 -1.36 -4.85 -9.16
C VAL A 96 -0.60 -5.64 -10.23
N ASN A 97 0.72 -5.49 -10.35
CA ASN A 97 1.52 -6.30 -11.28
C ASN A 97 1.41 -7.80 -10.98
N LEU A 98 1.41 -8.17 -9.70
CA LEU A 98 1.32 -9.57 -9.29
C LEU A 98 -0.09 -10.14 -9.53
N LEU A 99 -1.13 -9.34 -9.28
CA LEU A 99 -2.52 -9.73 -9.51
C LEU A 99 -2.99 -9.52 -10.97
N ALA A 100 -2.22 -8.86 -11.83
CA ALA A 100 -2.59 -8.59 -13.23
C ALA A 100 -2.99 -9.87 -13.98
N ASN A 101 -2.22 -10.94 -13.76
CA ASN A 101 -2.49 -12.25 -14.35
C ASN A 101 -3.80 -12.87 -13.82
N ALA A 102 -4.17 -12.61 -12.56
CA ALA A 102 -5.41 -13.08 -11.95
C ALA A 102 -6.64 -12.32 -12.45
N TYR A 103 -6.48 -11.07 -12.91
CA TYR A 103 -7.55 -10.33 -13.59
C TYR A 103 -7.76 -10.79 -15.04
N GLY A 104 -7.00 -11.78 -15.52
CA GLY A 104 -7.09 -12.29 -16.89
C GLY A 104 -6.63 -11.28 -17.94
N ASN A 105 -5.90 -10.24 -17.51
CA ASN A 105 -5.53 -9.13 -18.37
C ASN A 105 -4.05 -9.16 -18.74
N THR A 106 -3.75 -8.74 -19.97
CA THR A 106 -2.37 -8.64 -20.50
C THR A 106 -1.80 -7.25 -20.29
N TRP A 107 -2.19 -6.60 -19.20
CA TRP A 107 -1.72 -5.25 -18.89
C TRP A 107 -0.21 -5.23 -18.84
N THR A 108 0.35 -4.32 -19.61
CA THR A 108 1.77 -4.02 -19.54
C THR A 108 2.06 -3.24 -18.26
N ALA A 109 3.29 -3.36 -17.75
CA ALA A 109 3.71 -2.62 -16.57
C ALA A 109 3.55 -1.08 -16.73
N ASP A 110 3.66 -0.59 -17.96
CA ASP A 110 3.45 0.83 -18.31
C ASP A 110 1.98 1.24 -18.21
N GLU A 111 1.05 0.41 -18.69
CA GLU A 111 -0.40 0.65 -18.54
C GLU A 111 -0.82 0.63 -17.08
N ILE A 112 -0.31 -0.33 -16.29
CA ILE A 112 -0.56 -0.39 -14.84
C ILE A 112 -0.06 0.88 -14.17
N PHE A 113 1.13 1.35 -14.53
CA PHE A 113 1.67 2.59 -14.00
C PHE A 113 0.79 3.78 -14.38
N HIS A 114 0.38 3.87 -15.65
CA HIS A 114 -0.45 4.95 -16.15
C HIS A 114 -1.81 4.99 -15.45
N GLU A 115 -2.52 3.86 -15.39
CA GLU A 115 -3.84 3.77 -14.75
C GLU A 115 -3.74 4.06 -13.24
N LEU A 116 -2.78 3.44 -12.55
CA LEU A 116 -2.63 3.61 -11.10
C LEU A 116 -2.32 5.06 -10.71
N PHE A 117 -1.43 5.74 -11.44
CA PHE A 117 -0.95 7.07 -11.08
C PHE A 117 -1.76 8.21 -11.70
N LEU A 118 -2.48 7.99 -12.80
CA LEU A 118 -3.23 9.05 -13.48
C LEU A 118 -4.74 8.88 -13.39
N ASN A 119 -5.24 7.66 -13.28
CA ASN A 119 -6.67 7.38 -13.30
C ASN A 119 -7.20 7.01 -11.90
N ASP A 120 -6.50 6.11 -11.19
CA ASP A 120 -6.94 5.56 -9.89
C ASP A 120 -6.20 6.18 -8.70
N LEU A 121 -5.59 7.34 -8.88
CA LEU A 121 -4.90 8.06 -7.80
C LEU A 121 -5.87 8.50 -6.69
N GLU A 122 -7.14 8.79 -7.05
CA GLU A 122 -8.20 9.07 -6.08
C GLU A 122 -8.52 7.84 -5.23
N LEU A 123 -8.58 6.66 -5.86
CA LEU A 123 -8.80 5.37 -5.19
C LEU A 123 -7.66 5.00 -4.27
N LEU A 124 -6.43 5.22 -4.72
CA LEU A 124 -5.23 5.08 -3.90
C LEU A 124 -5.32 6.02 -2.68
N GLY A 125 -5.67 7.29 -2.89
CA GLY A 125 -5.88 8.26 -1.82
C GLY A 125 -6.94 7.82 -0.81
N LEU A 126 -8.09 7.35 -1.29
CA LEU A 126 -9.19 6.85 -0.46
C LEU A 126 -8.79 5.61 0.35
N ALA A 127 -8.09 4.66 -0.26
CA ALA A 127 -7.56 3.47 0.42
C ALA A 127 -6.52 3.81 1.49
N LEU A 128 -5.73 4.87 1.26
CA LEU A 128 -4.68 5.33 2.15
C LEU A 128 -5.18 6.16 3.33
N LEU A 129 -6.35 6.80 3.24
CA LEU A 129 -6.93 7.60 4.34
C LEU A 129 -6.89 6.91 5.71
N PRO A 130 -7.38 5.67 5.89
CA PRO A 130 -7.35 5.00 7.20
C PRO A 130 -5.91 4.78 7.69
N SER A 131 -5.00 4.37 6.80
CA SER A 131 -3.59 4.15 7.13
C SER A 131 -2.85 5.45 7.47
N LEU A 132 -3.13 6.55 6.76
CA LEU A 132 -2.58 7.87 7.04
C LEU A 132 -3.11 8.44 8.36
N GLY A 133 -4.40 8.24 8.66
CA GLY A 133 -5.00 8.61 9.94
C GLY A 133 -4.33 7.89 11.12
N LEU A 134 -4.12 6.58 10.99
CA LEU A 134 -3.36 5.79 11.96
C LEU A 134 -1.92 6.27 12.08
N LEU A 135 -1.26 6.60 10.97
CA LEU A 135 0.10 7.14 10.96
C LEU A 135 0.19 8.46 11.74
N ALA A 136 -0.78 9.36 11.53
CA ALA A 136 -0.84 10.66 12.20
C ALA A 136 -1.09 10.50 13.71
N LEU A 137 -1.93 9.54 14.12
CA LEU A 137 -2.14 9.17 15.52
C LEU A 137 -0.86 8.61 16.15
N LEU A 138 -0.19 7.69 15.45
CA LEU A 138 1.08 7.11 15.88
C LEU A 138 2.17 8.18 16.03
N GLU A 139 2.21 9.20 15.16
CA GLU A 139 3.16 10.30 15.33
C GLU A 139 2.81 11.27 16.45
N ARG A 140 1.52 11.51 16.69
CA ARG A 140 1.10 12.26 17.89
C ARG A 140 1.54 11.55 19.17
N LEU A 141 1.47 10.22 19.21
CA LEU A 141 1.95 9.41 20.34
C LEU A 141 3.47 9.40 20.46
N ASN A 142 4.18 9.51 19.32
CA ASN A 142 5.62 9.53 19.29
C ASN A 142 6.21 10.84 19.83
N ARG A 143 5.56 11.98 19.55
CA ARG A 143 5.99 13.29 20.07
C ARG A 143 5.92 13.34 21.60
N PRO A 144 6.97 13.81 22.29
CA PRO A 144 6.85 14.16 23.70
C PRO A 144 5.81 15.27 23.81
N ARG A 145 4.84 15.11 24.73
CA ARG A 145 3.95 16.21 25.11
C ARG A 145 4.82 17.35 25.65
N PRO A 146 4.52 18.61 25.32
CA PRO A 146 5.20 19.75 25.94
C PRO A 146 5.00 19.76 27.46
#